data_AF-A0ABD5ZKX9-F1
#
_entry.id   AF-A0ABD5ZKX9-F1
#
_cell.length_a   1.000
_cell.length_b   1.000
_cell.length_c   1.000
_cell.angle_alpha   90.00
_cell.angle_beta   90.00
_cell.angle_gamma   90.00
#
_symmetry.space_group_name_H-M   'P 1'
#
loop_
_entity.id
_entity.type
_entity.pdbx_description
1 polymer ?
#
loop_
_entity_poly.entity_id
_entity_poly.type
_entity_poly.pdbx_seq_one_letter_code
_entity_poly.pdbx_strand_id
1 'polypeptide(L)'
;MNGSDFVPPRLVAGAASLLVANTVPLVGLAVWGWSAFDVLVLYWLESAVIGLLTLPRILLARGVGESVVASVLFGVSAYQGPGAGGPGERIGLTLGFVVMYGFLWLAHGVFLFVFPTMSFGDAAWFPGVSVATFALLVPAAGAMVLSHGVSFVVNYLAGGEFRRRSPMQATFTPLTRAVVLHYAVLVGGIAMVVYDTPLWSVVLLVVGKTVLDLVAHLAEHVPLAYR
;
A
#
# COMPACT_ATOMS: atom_id res chain seq x y z
N MET A 1 -25.16 15.62 -26.58
CA MET A 1 -25.91 14.74 -25.67
C MET A 1 -26.16 13.41 -26.37
N ASN A 2 -25.41 12.37 -26.00
CA ASN A 2 -25.83 10.95 -25.94
C ASN A 2 -24.62 10.03 -25.78
N GLY A 3 -24.74 9.06 -24.88
CA GLY A 3 -23.73 8.07 -24.57
C GLY A 3 -23.31 8.19 -23.10
N SER A 4 -24.15 7.68 -22.21
CA SER A 4 -23.83 7.43 -20.80
C SER A 4 -22.39 6.91 -20.67
N ASP A 5 -21.56 7.68 -19.96
CA ASP A 5 -20.24 7.28 -19.46
C ASP A 5 -20.41 6.08 -18.52
N PHE A 6 -20.62 4.91 -19.10
CA PHE A 6 -20.72 3.66 -18.37
C PHE A 6 -19.31 3.35 -17.89
N VAL A 7 -19.02 3.72 -16.64
CA VAL A 7 -17.81 3.29 -15.95
C VAL A 7 -17.75 1.76 -16.07
N PRO A 8 -16.68 1.20 -16.68
CA PRO A 8 -16.56 -0.23 -16.91
C PRO A 8 -16.85 -1.02 -15.62
N PRO A 9 -17.61 -2.12 -15.66
CA PRO A 9 -18.00 -2.87 -14.46
C PRO A 9 -16.82 -3.30 -13.58
N ARG A 10 -15.64 -3.51 -14.19
CA ARG A 10 -14.39 -3.84 -13.52
C ARG A 10 -13.79 -2.66 -12.75
N LEU A 11 -13.99 -1.43 -13.23
CA LEU A 11 -13.57 -0.21 -12.54
C LEU A 11 -14.48 0.10 -11.36
N VAL A 12 -15.79 -0.11 -11.50
CA VAL A 12 -16.75 0.01 -10.38
C VAL A 12 -16.48 -1.05 -9.30
N ALA A 13 -16.23 -2.31 -9.70
CA ALA A 13 -15.88 -3.38 -8.76
C ALA A 13 -14.53 -3.13 -8.07
N GLY A 14 -13.55 -2.59 -8.80
CA GLY A 14 -12.26 -2.17 -8.26
C GLY A 14 -12.41 -1.07 -7.20
N ALA A 15 -13.12 0.02 -7.54
CA ALA A 15 -13.37 1.14 -6.64
C ALA A 15 -14.21 0.72 -5.41
N ALA A 16 -15.23 -0.13 -5.59
CA ALA A 16 -16.03 -0.67 -4.50
C ALA A 16 -15.19 -1.55 -3.56
N SER A 17 -14.31 -2.40 -4.08
CA SER A 17 -13.41 -3.22 -3.26
C SER A 17 -12.42 -2.37 -2.44
N LEU A 18 -11.96 -1.25 -3.02
CA LEU A 18 -11.09 -0.28 -2.37
C LEU A 18 -11.82 0.49 -1.26
N LEU A 19 -13.05 0.94 -1.53
CA LEU A 19 -13.91 1.61 -0.55
C LEU A 19 -14.23 0.67 0.62
N VAL A 20 -14.59 -0.59 0.34
CA VAL A 20 -14.86 -1.60 1.38
C VAL A 20 -13.61 -1.90 2.20
N ALA A 21 -12.45 -2.09 1.57
CA ALA A 21 -11.20 -2.31 2.29
C ALA A 21 -10.84 -1.12 3.20
N ASN A 22 -11.06 0.11 2.73
CA ASN A 22 -10.81 1.32 3.51
C ASN A 22 -11.87 1.60 4.59
N THR A 23 -13.05 0.97 4.53
CA THR A 23 -14.04 1.07 5.63
C THR A 23 -13.67 0.22 6.85
N VAL A 24 -12.84 -0.82 6.72
CA VAL A 24 -12.47 -1.68 7.87
C VAL A 24 -11.80 -0.87 9.01
N PRO A 25 -10.80 -0.01 8.75
CA PRO A 25 -10.26 0.91 9.76
C PRO A 25 -11.31 1.84 10.38
N LEU A 26 -12.23 2.37 9.58
CA LEU A 26 -13.27 3.29 10.05
C LEU A 26 -14.30 2.57 10.94
N VAL A 27 -14.68 1.35 10.58
CA VAL A 27 -15.53 0.48 11.39
C VAL A 27 -14.83 0.12 12.69
N GLY A 28 -13.53 -0.17 12.65
CA GLY A 28 -12.77 -0.45 13.86
C GLY A 28 -12.65 0.74 14.80
N LEU A 29 -12.50 1.95 14.27
CA LEU A 29 -12.57 3.19 15.07
C LEU A 29 -13.97 3.36 15.70
N ALA A 30 -15.03 3.17 14.91
CA ALA A 30 -16.41 3.44 15.34
C ALA A 30 -17.02 2.37 16.27
N VAL A 31 -16.65 1.10 16.10
CA VAL A 31 -17.29 -0.04 16.78
C VAL A 31 -16.37 -0.66 17.82
N TRP A 32 -15.07 -0.78 17.53
CA TRP A 32 -14.11 -1.48 18.37
C TRP A 32 -13.20 -0.54 19.16
N GLY A 33 -13.42 0.77 19.06
CA GLY A 33 -12.64 1.79 19.77
C GLY A 33 -11.17 1.80 19.36
N TRP A 34 -10.85 1.40 18.12
CA TRP A 34 -9.47 1.42 17.63
C TRP A 34 -8.90 2.82 17.72
N SER A 35 -7.70 2.93 18.27
CA SER A 35 -6.94 4.17 18.22
C SER A 35 -6.37 4.39 16.81
N ALA A 36 -5.91 5.62 16.54
CA ALA A 36 -5.14 5.90 15.34
C ALA A 36 -3.92 4.98 15.23
N PHE A 37 -3.27 4.69 16.36
CA PHE A 37 -2.13 3.79 16.43
C PHE A 37 -2.49 2.37 15.95
N ASP A 38 -3.61 1.82 16.39
CA ASP A 38 -4.06 0.47 15.99
C ASP A 38 -4.25 0.35 14.47
N VAL A 39 -4.84 1.38 13.86
CA VAL A 39 -5.03 1.46 12.40
C VAL A 39 -3.69 1.55 11.68
N LEU A 40 -2.76 2.36 12.19
CA LEU A 40 -1.43 2.50 11.61
C LEU A 40 -0.63 1.20 11.70
N VAL A 41 -0.75 0.44 12.79
CA VAL A 41 -0.14 -0.89 12.95
C VAL A 41 -0.72 -1.88 11.93
N LEU A 42 -2.04 -1.89 11.71
CA LEU A 42 -2.65 -2.75 10.70
C LEU A 42 -2.12 -2.45 9.30
N TYR A 43 -2.02 -1.17 8.93
CA TYR A 43 -1.47 -0.81 7.64
C TYR A 43 0.02 -1.11 7.50
N TRP A 44 0.78 -1.01 8.59
CA TRP A 44 2.18 -1.42 8.62
C TRP A 44 2.34 -2.93 8.41
N LEU A 45 1.47 -3.75 9.03
CA LEU A 45 1.39 -5.20 8.80
C LEU A 45 0.93 -5.54 7.38
N GLU A 46 -0.09 -4.86 6.86
CA GLU A 46 -0.57 -5.02 5.49
C GLU A 46 0.57 -4.79 4.47
N SER A 47 1.38 -3.76 4.71
CA SER A 47 2.56 -3.47 3.90
C SER A 47 3.57 -4.63 3.91
N ALA A 48 3.78 -5.27 5.06
CA ALA A 48 4.64 -6.46 5.15
C ALA A 48 4.11 -7.60 4.28
N VAL A 49 2.80 -7.89 4.36
CA VAL A 49 2.12 -8.93 3.58
C VAL A 49 2.24 -8.66 2.08
N ILE A 50 2.00 -7.41 1.67
CA ILE A 50 2.14 -6.98 0.27
C ILE A 50 3.58 -7.15 -0.21
N GLY A 51 4.57 -6.76 0.60
CA GLY A 51 5.99 -6.94 0.30
C GLY A 51 6.35 -8.42 0.12
N LEU A 52 5.93 -9.27 1.06
CA LEU A 52 6.17 -10.72 1.00
C LEU A 52 5.54 -11.37 -0.23
N LEU A 53 4.29 -11.03 -0.56
CA LEU A 53 3.63 -11.55 -1.76
C LEU A 53 4.16 -10.91 -3.06
N THR A 54 4.97 -9.86 -2.99
CA THR A 54 5.63 -9.29 -4.17
C THR A 54 6.84 -10.13 -4.59
N LEU A 55 7.52 -10.80 -3.65
CA LEU A 55 8.65 -11.69 -3.96
C LEU A 55 8.31 -12.77 -4.99
N PRO A 56 7.27 -13.62 -4.80
CA PRO A 56 6.90 -14.60 -5.81
C PRO A 56 6.36 -13.93 -7.08
N ARG A 57 5.78 -12.73 -7.00
CA ARG A 57 5.34 -12.00 -8.21
C ARG A 57 6.53 -11.63 -9.10
N ILE A 58 7.61 -11.09 -8.54
CA ILE A 58 8.83 -10.75 -9.30
C ILE A 58 9.44 -12.03 -9.91
N LEU A 59 9.57 -13.10 -9.14
CA LEU A 59 10.18 -14.36 -9.59
C LEU A 59 9.37 -15.04 -10.71
N LEU A 60 8.04 -14.99 -10.63
CA LEU A 60 7.15 -15.63 -11.60
C LEU A 60 6.81 -14.75 -12.80
N ALA A 61 7.14 -13.46 -12.77
CA ALA A 61 6.87 -12.54 -13.87
C ALA A 61 7.56 -12.99 -15.16
N ARG A 62 6.79 -12.97 -16.25
CA ARG A 62 7.17 -13.40 -17.62
C ARG A 62 6.77 -12.38 -18.68
N GLY A 63 6.12 -11.28 -18.29
CA GLY A 63 5.68 -10.24 -19.22
C GLY A 63 6.79 -9.27 -19.62
N VAL A 64 6.45 -8.47 -20.61
CA VAL A 64 7.21 -7.30 -21.07
C VAL A 64 6.35 -6.06 -20.85
N GLY A 65 6.93 -5.01 -20.29
CA GLY A 65 6.17 -3.80 -19.96
C GLY A 65 6.94 -2.82 -19.10
N GLU A 66 6.65 -1.54 -19.30
CA GLU A 66 7.25 -0.40 -18.63
C GLU A 66 6.62 -0.16 -17.26
N SER A 67 7.42 0.31 -16.30
CA SER A 67 6.93 0.73 -15.00
C SER A 67 6.99 2.25 -14.93
N VAL A 68 5.84 2.91 -15.07
CA VAL A 68 5.72 4.39 -14.98
C VAL A 68 6.37 4.92 -13.71
N VAL A 69 6.16 4.22 -12.59
CA VAL A 69 6.76 4.57 -11.28
C VAL A 69 8.29 4.49 -11.34
N ALA A 70 8.85 3.45 -11.96
CA ALA A 70 10.30 3.33 -12.11
C ALA A 70 10.86 4.42 -13.03
N SER A 71 10.13 4.77 -14.09
CA SER A 71 10.51 5.81 -15.04
C SER A 71 10.54 7.19 -14.40
N VAL A 72 9.51 7.53 -13.63
CA VAL A 72 9.40 8.84 -12.97
C VAL A 72 10.40 8.97 -11.82
N LEU A 73 10.51 7.96 -10.95
CA LEU A 73 11.32 8.08 -9.74
C LEU A 73 12.80 7.80 -9.97
N PHE A 74 13.14 6.97 -10.94
CA PHE A 74 14.51 6.48 -11.14
C PHE A 74 15.03 6.71 -12.57
N GLY A 75 14.27 7.37 -13.45
CA GLY A 75 14.65 7.59 -14.85
C GLY A 75 14.69 6.31 -15.69
N VAL A 76 14.20 5.19 -15.16
CA VAL A 76 14.24 3.88 -15.83
C VAL A 76 13.00 3.75 -16.71
N SER A 77 13.08 4.28 -17.93
CA SER A 77 11.93 4.43 -18.84
C SER A 77 11.48 3.11 -19.47
N ALA A 78 12.40 2.15 -19.60
CA ALA A 78 12.06 0.83 -20.09
C ALA A 78 13.01 -0.19 -19.48
N TYR A 79 12.46 -1.25 -18.89
CA TYR A 79 13.23 -2.48 -18.77
C TYR A 79 13.39 -3.03 -20.19
N GLN A 80 14.52 -2.72 -20.83
CA GLN A 80 14.92 -3.25 -22.15
C GLN A 80 15.76 -4.53 -22.01
N GLY A 81 15.56 -5.29 -20.93
CA GLY A 81 16.14 -6.62 -20.79
C GLY A 81 15.39 -7.62 -21.68
N PRO A 82 16.06 -8.67 -22.19
CA PRO A 82 15.40 -9.74 -22.96
C PRO A 82 14.23 -10.28 -22.13
N GLY A 83 13.06 -10.45 -22.74
CA GLY A 83 11.77 -10.74 -22.08
C GLY A 83 11.85 -11.33 -20.66
N ALA A 84 11.27 -10.63 -19.68
CA ALA A 84 11.23 -11.01 -18.26
C ALA A 84 12.56 -11.33 -17.57
N GLY A 85 13.69 -11.10 -18.23
CA GLY A 85 15.02 -11.43 -17.74
C GLY A 85 15.24 -12.93 -17.61
N GLY A 86 16.51 -13.32 -17.72
CA GLY A 86 16.93 -14.63 -17.27
C GLY A 86 16.57 -14.86 -15.79
N PRO A 87 16.55 -16.12 -15.30
CA PRO A 87 16.31 -16.41 -13.90
C PRO A 87 17.19 -15.59 -12.93
N GLY A 88 18.45 -15.33 -13.32
CA GLY A 88 19.39 -14.52 -12.54
C GLY A 88 18.95 -13.06 -12.34
N GLU A 89 18.37 -12.43 -13.36
CA GLU A 89 17.89 -11.05 -13.27
C GLU A 89 16.69 -10.94 -12.32
N ARG A 90 15.76 -11.92 -12.38
CA ARG A 90 14.62 -11.98 -11.46
C ARG A 90 15.05 -12.18 -10.02
N ILE A 91 16.06 -13.01 -9.78
CA ILE A 91 16.67 -13.18 -8.45
C ILE A 91 17.29 -11.86 -7.99
N GLY A 92 18.10 -11.22 -8.85
CA GLY A 92 18.73 -9.93 -8.53
C GLY A 92 17.70 -8.84 -8.19
N LEU A 93 16.63 -8.71 -8.97
CA LEU A 93 15.53 -7.78 -8.69
C LEU A 93 14.80 -8.12 -7.39
N THR A 94 14.60 -9.40 -7.10
CA THR A 94 13.96 -9.83 -5.85
C THR A 94 14.83 -9.50 -4.64
N LEU A 95 16.14 -9.74 -4.71
CA LEU A 95 17.07 -9.38 -3.64
C LEU A 95 17.16 -7.87 -3.45
N GLY A 96 17.27 -7.11 -4.54
CA GLY A 96 17.24 -5.65 -4.50
C GLY A 96 15.94 -5.10 -3.90
N PHE A 97 14.80 -5.72 -4.25
CA PHE A 97 13.51 -5.40 -3.65
C PHE A 97 13.48 -5.68 -2.14
N VAL A 98 13.96 -6.84 -1.69
CA VAL A 98 14.02 -7.16 -0.25
C VAL A 98 14.84 -6.13 0.51
N VAL A 99 16.00 -5.74 0.00
CA VAL A 99 16.86 -4.73 0.65
C VAL A 99 16.17 -3.37 0.68
N MET A 100 15.72 -2.87 -0.48
CA MET A 100 15.12 -1.54 -0.59
C MET A 100 13.79 -1.43 0.15
N TYR A 101 12.84 -2.33 -0.13
CA TYR A 101 11.51 -2.34 0.48
C TYR A 101 11.58 -2.73 1.95
N GLY A 102 12.45 -3.69 2.32
CA GLY A 102 12.67 -4.08 3.71
C GLY A 102 13.26 -2.94 4.54
N PHE A 103 14.26 -2.22 4.02
CA PHE A 103 14.78 -1.01 4.67
C PHE A 103 13.67 0.02 4.87
N LEU A 104 12.87 0.29 3.84
CA LEU A 104 11.79 1.25 3.90
C LEU A 104 10.72 0.85 4.93
N TRP A 105 10.34 -0.43 4.96
CA TRP A 105 9.37 -0.99 5.91
C TRP A 105 9.87 -0.93 7.36
N LEU A 106 11.16 -1.23 7.59
CA LEU A 106 11.80 -1.13 8.90
C LEU A 106 11.89 0.33 9.36
N ALA A 107 12.31 1.24 8.48
CA ALA A 107 12.35 2.67 8.79
C ALA A 107 10.96 3.18 9.19
N HIS A 108 9.90 2.71 8.53
CA HIS A 108 8.53 3.03 8.91
C HIS A 108 8.14 2.46 10.27
N GLY A 109 8.58 1.24 10.58
CA GLY A 109 8.44 0.67 11.92
C GLY A 109 9.10 1.56 12.98
N VAL A 110 10.30 2.09 12.72
CA VAL A 110 10.97 3.04 13.64
C VAL A 110 10.14 4.32 13.81
N PHE A 111 9.62 4.90 12.73
CA PHE A 111 8.74 6.07 12.81
C PHE A 111 7.41 5.79 13.54
N LEU A 112 6.92 4.55 13.50
CA LEU A 112 5.68 4.16 14.15
C LEU A 112 5.86 3.79 15.62
N PHE A 113 6.96 3.12 15.99
CA PHE A 113 7.14 2.53 17.32
C PHE A 113 8.17 3.26 18.20
N VAL A 114 9.08 4.04 17.61
CA VAL A 114 10.24 4.62 18.33
C VAL A 114 10.24 6.14 18.29
N PHE A 115 10.02 6.75 17.12
CA PHE A 115 10.04 8.20 17.00
C PHE A 115 9.02 8.91 17.93
N PRO A 116 7.76 8.44 18.04
CA PRO A 116 6.76 9.12 18.86
C PRO A 116 7.03 8.94 20.36
N THR A 117 7.65 7.83 20.78
CA THR A 117 7.99 7.60 22.19
C THR A 117 9.09 8.54 22.66
N MET A 118 10.08 8.78 21.80
CA MET A 118 11.14 9.78 22.04
C MET A 118 10.62 11.23 22.04
N SER A 119 9.52 11.50 21.31
CA SER A 119 9.02 12.86 21.08
C SER A 119 7.88 13.27 22.03
N PHE A 120 7.03 12.33 22.42
CA PHE A 120 5.79 12.58 23.18
C PHE A 120 5.67 11.76 24.47
N GLY A 121 6.54 10.76 24.67
CA GLY A 121 6.46 9.82 25.78
C GLY A 121 5.48 8.65 25.54
N ASP A 122 5.74 7.53 26.20
CA ASP A 122 5.05 6.25 25.96
C ASP A 122 3.54 6.33 26.21
N ALA A 123 3.11 7.02 27.28
CA ALA A 123 1.71 7.10 27.69
C ALA A 123 0.83 7.87 26.69
N ALA A 124 1.41 8.81 25.94
CA ALA A 124 0.69 9.59 24.94
C ALA A 124 0.56 8.86 23.60
N TRP A 125 1.55 8.03 23.25
CA TRP A 125 1.61 7.37 21.95
C TRP A 125 1.06 5.94 21.94
N PHE A 126 1.29 5.19 23.00
CA PHE A 126 0.70 3.87 23.22
C PHE A 126 -0.45 4.03 24.21
N PRO A 127 -1.67 4.38 23.77
CA PRO A 127 -2.83 4.39 24.66
C PRO A 127 -3.17 2.94 25.02
N GLY A 128 -2.40 2.35 25.94
CA GLY A 128 -2.51 1.00 26.48
C GLY A 128 -3.08 -0.02 25.48
N VAL A 129 -2.26 -0.51 24.54
CA VAL A 129 -2.67 -1.61 23.64
C VAL A 129 -3.04 -2.80 24.50
N SER A 130 -4.34 -3.00 24.70
CA SER A 130 -4.83 -4.06 25.56
C SER A 130 -4.71 -5.40 24.85
N VAL A 131 -4.61 -6.49 25.63
CA VAL A 131 -4.67 -7.86 25.08
C VAL A 131 -5.95 -8.05 24.24
N ALA A 132 -7.04 -7.39 24.61
CA ALA A 132 -8.30 -7.41 23.85
C ALA A 132 -8.17 -6.69 22.50
N THR A 133 -7.51 -5.53 22.44
CA THR A 133 -7.23 -4.82 21.19
C THR A 133 -6.35 -5.70 20.29
N PHE A 134 -5.27 -6.27 20.83
CA PHE A 134 -4.38 -7.16 20.08
C PHE A 134 -5.12 -8.40 19.54
N ALA A 135 -6.03 -8.98 20.32
CA ALA A 135 -6.87 -10.10 19.90
C ALA A 135 -7.81 -9.76 18.74
N LEU A 136 -8.19 -8.48 18.56
CA LEU A 136 -9.00 -8.01 17.42
C LEU A 136 -8.13 -7.65 16.20
N LEU A 137 -6.88 -7.24 16.40
CA LEU A 137 -5.93 -6.97 15.31
C LEU A 137 -5.54 -8.25 14.57
N VAL A 138 -5.42 -9.38 15.27
CA VAL A 138 -5.07 -10.68 14.67
C VAL A 138 -6.05 -11.14 13.58
N PRO A 139 -7.38 -11.20 13.80
CA PRO A 139 -8.31 -11.57 12.75
C PRO A 139 -8.37 -10.55 11.61
N ALA A 140 -8.19 -9.25 11.89
CA ALA A 140 -8.11 -8.22 10.86
C ALA A 140 -6.87 -8.42 9.96
N ALA A 141 -5.69 -8.64 10.56
CA ALA A 141 -4.47 -8.98 9.83
C ALA A 141 -4.62 -10.30 9.07
N GLY A 142 -5.26 -11.31 9.68
CA GLY A 142 -5.59 -12.57 9.05
C GLY A 142 -6.47 -12.39 7.81
N ALA A 143 -7.53 -11.58 7.90
CA ALA A 143 -8.41 -11.25 6.78
C ALA A 143 -7.66 -10.51 5.65
N MET A 144 -6.74 -9.61 6.00
CA MET A 144 -5.87 -8.94 5.03
C MET A 144 -4.96 -9.93 4.30
N VAL A 145 -4.30 -10.82 5.04
CA VAL A 145 -3.47 -11.90 4.45
C VAL A 145 -4.31 -12.76 3.53
N LEU A 146 -5.50 -13.16 3.96
CA LEU A 146 -6.39 -14.01 3.18
C LEU A 146 -6.84 -13.31 1.90
N SER A 147 -7.24 -12.05 1.98
CA SER A 147 -7.65 -11.23 0.82
C SER A 147 -6.52 -11.09 -0.21
N HIS A 148 -5.31 -10.73 0.23
CA HIS A 148 -4.16 -10.57 -0.66
C HIS A 148 -3.66 -11.91 -1.21
N GLY A 149 -3.73 -12.98 -0.39
CA GLY A 149 -3.40 -14.34 -0.78
C GLY A 149 -4.36 -14.90 -1.83
N VAL A 150 -5.67 -14.72 -1.63
CA VAL A 150 -6.70 -15.10 -2.61
C VAL A 150 -6.49 -14.32 -3.91
N SER A 151 -6.25 -13.01 -3.84
CA SER A 151 -5.94 -12.22 -5.04
C SER A 151 -4.68 -12.71 -5.76
N PHE A 152 -3.63 -13.07 -5.01
CA PHE A 152 -2.44 -13.69 -5.59
C PHE A 152 -2.76 -15.02 -6.28
N VAL A 153 -3.52 -15.92 -5.67
CA VAL A 153 -3.83 -17.21 -6.26
C VAL A 153 -4.77 -17.07 -7.47
N VAL A 154 -5.88 -16.36 -7.31
CA VAL A 154 -6.95 -16.27 -8.31
C VAL A 154 -6.54 -15.38 -9.47
N ASN A 155 -6.04 -14.18 -9.20
CA ASN A 155 -5.73 -13.21 -10.26
C ASN A 155 -4.33 -13.46 -10.82
N TYR A 156 -3.34 -13.57 -9.94
CA TYR A 156 -1.95 -13.62 -10.37
C TYR A 156 -1.58 -14.98 -10.97
N LEU A 157 -1.84 -16.08 -10.25
CA LEU A 157 -1.50 -17.44 -10.71
C LEU A 157 -2.53 -17.98 -11.71
N ALA A 158 -3.79 -18.14 -11.31
CA ALA A 158 -4.83 -18.74 -12.15
C ALA A 158 -5.23 -17.83 -13.32
N GLY A 159 -5.44 -16.54 -13.07
CA GLY A 159 -5.72 -15.52 -14.09
C GLY A 159 -4.54 -15.20 -15.01
N GLY A 160 -3.35 -15.70 -14.68
CA GLY A 160 -2.17 -15.64 -15.53
C GLY A 160 -1.57 -14.25 -15.70
N GLU A 161 -1.78 -13.33 -14.75
CA GLU A 161 -1.17 -11.99 -14.78
C GLU A 161 0.35 -12.06 -14.83
N PHE A 162 0.96 -13.09 -14.25
CA PHE A 162 2.40 -13.32 -14.32
C PHE A 162 2.93 -13.36 -15.77
N ARG A 163 2.10 -13.73 -16.76
CA ARG A 163 2.49 -13.75 -18.18
C ARG A 163 2.54 -12.36 -18.82
N ARG A 164 1.84 -11.39 -18.25
CA ARG A 164 1.69 -10.03 -18.81
C ARG A 164 2.50 -8.99 -18.03
N ARG A 165 2.77 -9.23 -16.75
CA ARG A 165 3.53 -8.31 -15.89
C ARG A 165 5.03 -8.55 -16.01
N SER A 166 5.81 -7.49 -16.19
CA SER A 166 7.27 -7.59 -16.19
C SER A 166 7.81 -7.66 -14.75
N PRO A 167 9.00 -8.26 -14.52
CA PRO A 167 9.62 -8.29 -13.19
C PRO A 167 9.82 -6.88 -12.63
N MET A 168 10.22 -5.93 -13.49
CA MET A 168 10.41 -4.54 -13.12
C MET A 168 9.09 -3.89 -12.67
N GLN A 169 7.99 -4.11 -13.40
CA GLN A 169 6.67 -3.65 -12.96
C GLN A 169 6.27 -4.25 -11.61
N ALA A 170 6.53 -5.55 -11.40
CA ALA A 170 6.21 -6.22 -10.15
C ALA A 170 6.97 -5.60 -8.95
N THR A 171 8.25 -5.28 -9.12
CA THR A 171 9.10 -4.62 -8.10
C THR A 171 8.53 -3.30 -7.60
N PHE A 172 8.01 -2.47 -8.51
CA PHE A 172 7.55 -1.11 -8.17
C PHE A 172 6.05 -1.03 -7.87
N THR A 173 5.29 -2.11 -8.10
CA THR A 173 3.86 -2.18 -7.78
C THR A 173 3.53 -1.85 -6.32
N PRO A 174 4.23 -2.38 -5.30
CA PRO A 174 3.87 -2.11 -3.91
C PRO A 174 4.32 -0.72 -3.42
N LEU A 175 5.21 -0.03 -4.15
CA LEU A 175 5.75 1.26 -3.74
C LEU A 175 4.73 2.38 -3.79
N THR A 176 3.79 2.38 -4.75
CA THR A 176 2.71 3.38 -4.80
C THR A 176 1.86 3.36 -3.54
N ARG A 177 1.52 2.17 -3.02
CA ARG A 177 0.80 2.04 -1.75
C ARG A 177 1.64 2.40 -0.54
N ALA A 178 2.91 1.94 -0.50
CA ALA A 178 3.81 2.26 0.60
C ALA A 178 3.99 3.78 0.72
N VAL A 179 4.28 4.47 -0.38
CA VAL A 179 4.46 5.93 -0.41
C VAL A 179 3.23 6.66 0.16
N VAL A 180 2.01 6.31 -0.24
CA VAL A 180 0.80 6.94 0.32
C VAL A 180 0.71 6.74 1.85
N LEU A 181 1.01 5.54 2.33
CA LEU A 181 1.02 5.27 3.77
C LEU A 181 2.12 6.04 4.50
N HIS A 182 3.28 6.18 3.88
CA HIS A 182 4.45 6.85 4.45
C HIS A 182 4.22 8.35 4.56
N TYR A 183 3.67 8.97 3.52
CA TYR A 183 3.26 10.37 3.54
C TYR A 183 2.12 10.60 4.54
N ALA A 184 1.16 9.67 4.64
CA ALA A 184 0.15 9.71 5.68
C ALA A 184 0.82 9.74 7.06
N VAL A 185 1.54 8.67 7.46
CA VAL A 185 2.18 8.58 8.78
C VAL A 185 3.09 9.78 9.08
N LEU A 186 3.88 10.24 8.11
CA LEU A 186 4.79 11.37 8.27
C LEU A 186 4.02 12.68 8.51
N VAL A 187 3.01 12.97 7.69
CA VAL A 187 2.17 14.17 7.83
C VAL A 187 1.33 14.12 9.10
N GLY A 188 0.76 12.96 9.43
CA GLY A 188 -0.03 12.76 10.65
C GLY A 188 0.80 12.86 11.92
N GLY A 189 2.00 12.28 11.92
CA GLY A 189 2.96 12.37 13.03
C GLY A 189 3.43 13.81 13.23
N ILE A 190 3.82 14.51 12.16
CA ILE A 190 4.20 15.93 12.22
C ILE A 190 3.03 16.79 12.68
N ALA A 191 1.82 16.56 12.18
CA ALA A 191 0.62 17.27 12.63
C ALA A 191 0.36 17.06 14.13
N MET A 192 0.61 15.84 14.65
CA MET A 192 0.53 15.58 16.09
C MET A 192 1.54 16.41 16.88
N VAL A 193 2.80 16.51 16.40
CA VAL A 193 3.82 17.38 17.02
C VAL A 193 3.39 18.84 17.03
N VAL A 194 2.85 19.33 15.92
CA VAL A 194 2.59 20.75 15.72
C VAL A 194 1.31 21.21 16.45
N TYR A 195 0.27 20.37 16.48
CA TYR A 195 -1.06 20.77 16.96
C TYR A 195 -1.42 20.23 18.35
N ASP A 196 -0.53 19.44 18.98
CA ASP A 196 -0.68 18.90 20.34
C ASP A 196 -2.03 18.22 20.62
N THR A 197 -2.72 17.74 19.57
CA THR A 197 -4.08 17.20 19.65
C THR A 197 -4.29 16.04 18.66
N PRO A 198 -4.65 14.81 19.15
CA PRO A 198 -4.79 13.62 18.31
C PRO A 198 -5.87 13.71 17.22
N LEU A 199 -6.93 14.50 17.44
CA LEU A 199 -8.10 14.56 16.56
C LEU A 199 -7.77 15.20 15.20
N TRP A 200 -7.02 16.30 15.19
CA TRP A 200 -6.71 17.04 13.96
C TRP A 200 -5.74 16.29 13.05
N SER A 201 -4.83 15.49 13.63
CA SER A 201 -3.92 14.63 12.88
C SER A 201 -4.67 13.52 12.14
N VAL A 202 -5.66 12.89 12.78
CA VAL A 202 -6.50 11.86 12.14
C VAL A 202 -7.35 12.48 11.03
N VAL A 203 -7.92 13.66 11.26
CA VAL A 203 -8.70 14.38 10.23
C VAL A 203 -7.82 14.72 9.02
N LEU A 204 -6.63 15.29 9.23
CA LEU A 204 -5.69 15.62 8.15
C LEU A 204 -5.19 14.38 7.41
N LEU A 205 -4.92 13.29 8.12
CA LEU A 205 -4.53 11.99 7.57
C LEU A 205 -5.61 11.42 6.64
N VAL A 206 -6.84 11.36 7.14
CA VAL A 206 -7.97 10.80 6.40
C VAL A 206 -8.27 11.67 5.17
N VAL A 207 -8.32 13.00 5.33
CA VAL A 207 -8.56 13.93 4.22
C VAL A 207 -7.42 13.87 3.20
N GLY A 208 -6.16 13.93 3.64
CA GLY A 208 -5.01 13.89 2.75
C GLY A 208 -4.91 12.58 1.96
N LYS A 209 -5.09 11.43 2.63
CA LYS A 209 -5.14 10.13 1.96
C LYS A 209 -6.29 10.03 0.97
N THR A 210 -7.48 10.50 1.35
CA THR A 210 -8.66 10.47 0.46
C THR A 210 -8.43 11.33 -0.78
N VAL A 211 -7.80 12.49 -0.64
CA VAL A 211 -7.46 13.35 -1.79
C VAL A 211 -6.43 12.69 -2.69
N LEU A 212 -5.36 12.10 -2.14
CA LEU A 212 -4.34 11.41 -2.93
C LEU A 212 -4.90 10.19 -3.68
N ASP A 213 -5.73 9.39 -3.00
CA ASP A 213 -6.40 8.24 -3.62
C ASP A 213 -7.37 8.70 -4.73
N LEU A 214 -8.08 9.82 -4.53
CA LEU A 214 -8.97 10.39 -5.54
C LEU A 214 -8.19 10.95 -6.74
N VAL A 215 -7.08 11.67 -6.50
CA VAL A 215 -6.22 12.20 -7.56
C VAL A 215 -5.58 11.07 -8.36
N ALA A 216 -5.09 10.02 -7.70
CA ALA A 216 -4.56 8.85 -8.37
C ALA A 216 -5.63 8.15 -9.23
N HIS A 217 -6.85 8.01 -8.69
CA HIS A 217 -7.96 7.40 -9.41
C HIS A 217 -8.41 8.23 -10.63
N LEU A 218 -8.46 9.56 -10.49
CA LEU A 218 -8.79 10.47 -11.59
C LEU A 218 -7.68 10.53 -12.65
N ALA A 219 -6.41 10.51 -12.24
CA ALA A 219 -5.26 10.49 -13.15
C ALA A 219 -5.20 9.20 -13.99
N GLU A 220 -5.71 8.08 -13.47
CA GLU A 220 -5.85 6.82 -14.22
C GLU A 220 -6.97 6.84 -15.27
N HIS A 221 -7.83 7.86 -15.30
CA HIS A 221 -9.00 7.94 -16.19
C HIS A 221 -9.01 9.16 -17.12
N VAL A 222 -7.95 9.96 -17.14
CA VAL A 222 -7.75 10.96 -18.19
C VAL A 222 -7.30 10.22 -19.47
N PRO A 223 -8.05 10.30 -20.58
CA PRO A 223 -7.66 9.68 -21.84
C PRO A 223 -6.32 10.26 -22.30
N LEU A 224 -5.41 9.41 -22.77
CA LEU A 224 -4.16 9.77 -23.46
C LEU A 224 -4.44 10.43 -24.82
N ALA A 225 -5.25 11.48 -24.84
CA ALA A 225 -5.37 12.39 -25.97
C ALA A 225 -4.44 13.57 -25.66
N TYR A 226 -3.25 13.55 -26.26
CA TYR A 226 -2.21 14.60 -26.22
C TYR A 226 -1.06 14.38 -25.22
N ARG A 227 -0.24 13.34 -25.45
CA ARG A 227 1.21 13.40 -25.23
C ARG A 227 1.92 12.70 -26.39
#